data_AF-A0A2W4RC40-F1
#
_entry.id   AF-A0A2W4RC40-F1
#
_cell.length_a   1.000
_cell.length_b   1.000
_cell.length_c   1.000
_cell.angle_alpha   90.00
_cell.angle_beta   90.00
_cell.angle_gamma   90.00
#
_symmetry.space_group_name_H-M   'P 1'
#
loop_
_entity.id
_entity.type
_entity.pdbx_description
1 polymer ?
#
loop_
_entity_poly.entity_id
_entity_poly.type
_entity_poly.pdbx_seq_one_letter_code
_entity_poly.pdbx_strand_id
1 'polypeptide(L)'
;MPAVTVIEHIARLLERHQAELTVGKLAVPPPQRLEEAVDRVRRRFGSGPSVVVRRDRVREAIQRLRREGVAGLRRCDRFALAYGLAQPATELDGRTLLEDEHVCGPLLEAWSAEARSSRMRPLHWRGLFHSYMQAPDADGTEKLRALLRTSMPQIIAHYWGRPPPWLEVAERHQALLERNPCGPYVEELAAGRRDRFDDLCSELRPQDASWFWSELVFALLARLSHMGAVAIE
;
A
#
# COMPACT_ATOMS: atom_id res chain seq x y z
N MET A 1 -22.75 9.67 -25.42
CA MET A 1 -21.36 10.16 -25.58
C MET A 1 -20.78 10.71 -24.26
N PRO A 2 -20.22 9.88 -23.35
CA PRO A 2 -19.58 10.40 -22.11
C PRO A 2 -18.11 9.97 -21.86
N ALA A 3 -17.58 8.97 -22.57
CA ALA A 3 -16.24 8.42 -22.29
C ALA A 3 -15.08 9.31 -22.79
N VAL A 4 -15.29 10.03 -23.89
CA VAL A 4 -14.29 10.93 -24.50
C VAL A 4 -13.96 12.10 -23.56
N THR A 5 -14.96 12.61 -22.84
CA THR A 5 -14.82 13.78 -21.98
C THR A 5 -13.98 13.51 -20.72
N VAL A 6 -14.02 12.29 -20.19
CA VAL A 6 -13.26 11.91 -18.99
C VAL A 6 -11.79 11.66 -19.32
N ILE A 7 -11.52 10.99 -20.45
CA ILE A 7 -10.15 10.75 -20.93
C ILE A 7 -9.48 12.08 -21.29
N GLU A 8 -10.19 12.99 -21.96
CA GLU A 8 -9.67 14.34 -22.24
C GLU A 8 -9.46 15.19 -20.97
N HIS A 9 -10.24 14.96 -19.91
CA HIS A 9 -10.06 15.65 -18.65
C HIS A 9 -8.81 15.16 -17.92
N ILE A 10 -8.58 13.84 -17.89
CA ILE A 10 -7.39 13.23 -17.29
C ILE A 10 -6.13 13.61 -18.08
N ALA A 11 -6.18 13.60 -19.42
CA ALA A 11 -5.05 14.00 -20.27
C ALA A 11 -4.65 15.47 -20.03
N ARG A 12 -5.63 16.39 -19.96
CA ARG A 12 -5.38 17.81 -19.67
C ARG A 12 -4.82 18.04 -18.26
N LEU A 13 -5.19 17.21 -17.29
CA LEU A 13 -4.69 17.29 -15.92
C LEU A 13 -3.22 16.82 -15.84
N LEU A 14 -2.88 15.78 -16.59
CA LEU A 14 -1.51 15.26 -16.71
C LEU A 14 -0.60 16.24 -17.46
N GLU A 15 -1.04 16.82 -18.57
CA GLU A 15 -0.27 17.83 -19.32
C GLU A 15 0.00 19.08 -18.48
N ARG A 16 -0.99 19.53 -17.70
CA ARG A 16 -0.85 20.68 -16.81
C ARG A 16 0.17 20.42 -15.70
N HIS A 17 0.16 19.25 -15.08
CA HIS A 17 1.15 18.89 -14.06
C HIS A 17 2.54 18.63 -14.63
N GLN A 18 2.65 18.12 -15.86
CA GLN A 18 3.93 17.96 -16.54
C GLN A 18 4.54 19.32 -16.92
N ALA A 19 3.73 20.29 -17.35
CA ALA A 19 4.17 21.66 -17.58
C ALA A 19 4.64 22.35 -16.28
N GLU A 20 3.94 22.13 -15.16
CA GLU A 20 4.32 22.64 -13.84
C GLU A 20 5.64 22.03 -13.31
N LEU A 21 5.96 20.78 -13.69
CA LEU A 21 7.22 20.12 -13.36
C LEU A 21 8.40 20.60 -14.22
N THR A 22 8.14 21.04 -15.45
CA THR A 22 9.17 21.47 -16.40
C THR A 22 9.63 22.92 -16.14
N VAL A 23 8.78 23.74 -15.51
CA VAL A 23 9.09 25.14 -15.15
C VAL A 23 9.60 25.24 -13.70
N GLY A 24 10.81 24.74 -13.49
CA GLY A 24 11.77 25.08 -12.41
C GLY A 24 11.26 25.64 -11.07
N LYS A 25 10.85 24.77 -10.14
CA LYS A 25 10.60 25.12 -8.71
C LYS A 25 11.20 24.15 -7.68
N LEU A 26 12.29 23.46 -7.99
CA LEU A 26 13.06 22.70 -7.00
C LEU A 26 14.38 23.41 -6.66
N ALA A 27 14.27 24.61 -6.08
CA ALA A 27 15.35 25.12 -5.24
C ALA A 27 15.30 24.35 -3.92
N VAL A 28 16.40 23.69 -3.53
CA VAL A 28 16.52 23.05 -2.22
C VAL A 28 16.29 24.14 -1.15
N PRO A 29 15.23 24.04 -0.31
CA PRO A 29 14.93 25.08 0.66
C PRO A 29 16.00 25.12 1.77
N PRO A 30 16.24 26.29 2.41
CA PRO A 30 17.12 26.37 3.57
C PRO A 30 16.64 25.46 4.71
N PRO A 31 17.56 24.96 5.57
CA PRO A 31 17.30 23.86 6.52
C PRO A 31 16.06 24.04 7.39
N GLN A 32 15.79 25.26 7.85
CA GLN A 32 14.65 25.60 8.71
C GLN A 32 13.30 25.40 7.99
N ARG A 33 13.23 25.66 6.67
CA ARG A 33 12.03 25.38 5.87
C ARG A 33 11.85 23.88 5.62
N LEU A 34 12.93 23.10 5.63
CA LEU A 34 12.87 21.65 5.53
C LEU A 34 12.36 21.04 6.85
N GLU A 35 12.81 21.53 8.00
CA GLU A 35 12.30 21.11 9.32
C GLU A 35 10.82 21.45 9.48
N GLU A 36 10.42 22.67 9.14
CA GLU A 36 8.99 23.04 9.13
C GLU A 36 8.18 22.25 8.13
N ALA A 37 8.75 21.88 6.97
CA ALA A 37 8.10 21.01 6.00
C ALA A 37 7.97 19.57 6.52
N VAL A 38 8.99 19.04 7.19
CA VAL A 38 8.98 17.75 7.87
C VAL A 38 7.94 17.74 9.00
N ASP A 39 7.83 18.81 9.77
CA ASP A 39 6.82 18.93 10.83
C ASP A 39 5.43 19.21 10.27
N ARG A 40 5.29 19.84 9.10
CA ARG A 40 4.01 19.91 8.36
C ARG A 40 3.60 18.53 7.86
N VAL A 41 4.54 17.75 7.34
CA VAL A 41 4.32 16.37 6.88
C VAL A 41 3.95 15.48 8.06
N ARG A 42 4.65 15.54 9.19
CA ARG A 42 4.30 14.81 10.42
C ARG A 42 2.93 15.19 10.98
N ARG A 43 2.54 16.45 10.89
CA ARG A 43 1.21 16.92 11.32
C ARG A 43 0.09 16.54 10.35
N ARG A 44 0.40 16.45 9.05
CA ARG A 44 -0.59 16.17 7.98
C ARG A 44 -0.77 14.69 7.67
N PHE A 45 0.21 13.83 7.97
CA PHE A 45 0.19 12.39 7.71
C PHE A 45 0.16 11.54 9.00
N GLY A 46 -0.08 12.17 10.14
CA GLY A 46 0.18 11.61 11.46
C GLY A 46 1.66 11.22 11.65
N SER A 47 2.01 10.80 12.87
CA SER A 47 3.32 10.21 13.20
C SER A 47 3.50 8.81 12.59
N GLY A 48 3.07 8.60 11.35
CA GLY A 48 3.32 7.41 10.57
C GLY A 48 4.54 7.66 9.69
N PRO A 49 5.71 7.07 9.95
CA PRO A 49 6.85 7.33 9.10
C PRO A 49 6.47 6.85 7.70
N SER A 50 6.79 7.63 6.67
CA SER A 50 7.38 7.01 5.49
C SER A 50 8.61 6.30 6.05
N VAL A 51 8.43 5.08 6.53
CA VAL A 51 9.50 4.28 7.11
C VAL A 51 10.35 3.96 5.91
N VAL A 52 11.33 4.82 5.66
CA VAL A 52 12.36 4.54 4.67
C VAL A 52 13.20 3.45 5.28
N VAL A 53 12.75 2.21 5.17
CA VAL A 53 13.58 1.05 5.44
C VAL A 53 14.65 1.08 4.37
N ARG A 54 15.91 1.29 4.80
CA ARG A 54 17.05 1.26 3.89
C ARG A 54 17.09 -0.11 3.21
N ARG A 55 17.33 -0.12 1.89
CA ARG A 55 17.43 -1.36 1.11
C ARG A 55 18.47 -2.33 1.69
N ASP A 56 19.56 -1.82 2.25
CA ASP A 56 20.57 -2.64 2.91
C ASP A 56 20.04 -3.36 4.16
N ARG A 57 19.07 -2.79 4.89
CA ARG A 57 18.44 -3.47 6.03
C ARG A 57 17.50 -4.59 5.61
N VAL A 58 16.75 -4.39 4.52
CA VAL A 58 15.93 -5.46 3.93
C VAL A 58 16.84 -6.60 3.48
N ARG A 59 17.95 -6.26 2.81
CA ARG A 59 18.98 -7.20 2.37
C ARG A 59 19.54 -8.04 3.53
N GLU A 60 20.05 -7.38 4.58
CA GLU A 60 20.58 -8.05 5.77
C GLU A 60 19.54 -8.98 6.41
N ALA A 61 18.28 -8.55 6.46
CA ALA A 61 17.20 -9.33 7.03
C ALA A 61 16.84 -10.56 6.17
N ILE A 62 16.86 -10.45 4.83
CA ILE A 62 16.69 -11.59 3.91
C ILE A 62 17.81 -12.60 4.11
N GLN A 63 19.06 -12.15 4.17
CA GLN A 63 20.22 -13.03 4.39
C GLN A 63 20.14 -13.75 5.74
N ARG A 64 19.66 -13.06 6.80
CA ARG A 64 19.43 -13.70 8.10
C ARG A 64 18.29 -14.71 8.03
N LEU A 65 17.17 -14.35 7.41
CA LEU A 65 16.02 -15.26 7.23
C LEU A 65 16.43 -16.55 6.51
N ARG A 66 17.22 -16.45 5.43
CA ARG A 66 17.67 -17.64 4.67
C ARG A 66 18.63 -18.53 5.45
N ARG A 67 19.49 -17.95 6.31
CA ARG A 67 20.51 -18.70 7.07
C ARG A 67 19.96 -19.29 8.37
N GLU A 68 19.16 -18.52 9.09
CA GLU A 68 18.77 -18.81 10.47
C GLU A 68 17.25 -19.11 10.60
N GLY A 69 16.50 -19.00 9.50
CA GLY A 69 15.05 -19.13 9.50
C GLY A 69 14.35 -17.99 10.24
N VAL A 70 13.04 -18.15 10.43
CA VAL A 70 12.19 -17.15 11.10
C VAL A 70 12.60 -16.95 12.57
N ALA A 71 13.10 -18.01 13.22
CA ALA A 71 13.51 -17.98 14.62
C ALA A 71 14.75 -17.10 14.88
N GLY A 72 15.65 -16.96 13.89
CA GLY A 72 16.82 -16.08 13.99
C GLY A 72 16.51 -14.58 13.82
N LEU A 73 15.31 -14.23 13.36
CA LEU A 73 14.98 -12.83 13.07
C LEU A 73 14.86 -11.96 14.33
N ARG A 74 15.61 -10.86 14.33
CA ARG A 74 15.49 -9.81 15.34
C ARG A 74 14.27 -8.94 15.05
N ARG A 75 13.85 -8.16 16.05
CA ARG A 75 12.73 -7.22 15.91
C ARG A 75 12.90 -6.23 14.75
N CYS A 76 14.12 -5.73 14.55
CA CYS A 76 14.44 -4.83 13.43
C CYS A 76 14.36 -5.53 12.07
N ASP A 77 14.77 -6.80 11.98
CA ASP A 77 14.69 -7.59 10.74
C ASP A 77 13.25 -7.83 10.36
N ARG A 78 12.41 -8.26 11.33
CA ARG A 78 10.96 -8.45 11.11
C ARG A 78 10.30 -7.18 10.58
N PHE A 79 10.68 -6.03 11.14
CA PHE A 79 10.17 -4.74 10.70
C PHE A 79 10.67 -4.37 9.30
N ALA A 80 11.95 -4.58 8.99
CA ALA A 80 12.50 -4.34 7.66
C ALA A 80 11.84 -5.22 6.59
N LEU A 81 11.68 -6.52 6.89
CA LEU A 81 11.03 -7.48 6.01
C LEU A 81 9.57 -7.12 5.75
N ALA A 82 8.81 -6.67 6.76
CA ALA A 82 7.42 -6.29 6.58
C ALA A 82 7.24 -5.22 5.48
N TYR A 83 8.14 -4.23 5.39
CA TYR A 83 8.15 -3.19 4.35
C TYR A 83 8.82 -3.61 3.04
N GLY A 84 9.49 -4.76 3.02
CA GLY A 84 10.35 -5.20 1.91
C GLY A 84 9.90 -6.49 1.23
N LEU A 85 8.71 -7.03 1.52
CA LEU A 85 8.28 -8.33 0.96
C LEU A 85 8.15 -8.28 -0.57
N ALA A 86 7.63 -7.16 -1.09
CA ALA A 86 7.45 -6.92 -2.51
C ALA A 86 8.67 -6.26 -3.17
N GLN A 87 9.79 -6.11 -2.45
CA GLN A 87 10.98 -5.49 -3.01
C GLN A 87 11.85 -6.56 -3.68
N PRO A 88 12.21 -6.39 -4.98
CA PRO A 88 13.23 -7.21 -5.63
C PRO A 88 14.55 -7.18 -4.86
N ALA A 89 15.16 -8.36 -4.67
CA ALA A 89 16.43 -8.50 -3.96
C ALA A 89 17.43 -9.33 -4.76
N THR A 90 18.71 -8.91 -4.74
CA THR A 90 19.80 -9.64 -5.40
C THR A 90 19.99 -11.03 -4.80
N GLU A 91 19.74 -11.17 -3.50
CA GLU A 91 19.75 -12.43 -2.76
C GLU A 91 18.70 -13.43 -3.22
N LEU A 92 17.71 -12.98 -3.99
CA LEU A 92 16.61 -13.77 -4.52
C LEU A 92 16.63 -13.80 -6.05
N ASP A 93 17.80 -13.54 -6.66
CA ASP A 93 18.00 -13.48 -8.10
C ASP A 93 17.10 -12.45 -8.80
N GLY A 94 16.85 -11.32 -8.14
CA GLY A 94 15.97 -10.27 -8.64
C GLY A 94 14.48 -10.49 -8.38
N ARG A 95 14.09 -11.62 -7.77
CA ARG A 95 12.73 -11.85 -7.30
C ARG A 95 12.45 -11.14 -5.97
N THR A 96 11.18 -11.04 -5.64
CA THR A 96 10.67 -10.59 -4.34
C THR A 96 10.59 -11.77 -3.36
N LEU A 97 10.42 -11.50 -2.07
CA LEU A 97 10.15 -12.57 -1.09
C LEU A 97 8.82 -13.26 -1.40
N LEU A 98 7.81 -12.53 -1.87
CA LEU A 98 6.48 -13.07 -2.14
C LEU A 98 6.46 -14.13 -3.26
N GLU A 99 7.50 -14.15 -4.11
CA GLU A 99 7.70 -15.14 -5.16
C GLU A 99 8.52 -16.36 -4.71
N ASP A 100 9.12 -16.33 -3.52
CA ASP A 100 9.87 -17.45 -2.93
C ASP A 100 9.05 -18.10 -1.82
N GLU A 101 8.18 -19.04 -2.19
CA GLU A 101 7.29 -19.74 -1.25
C GLU A 101 8.06 -20.47 -0.13
N HIS A 102 9.26 -21.00 -0.42
CA HIS A 102 10.03 -21.76 0.57
C HIS A 102 10.53 -20.87 1.71
N VAL A 103 10.86 -19.62 1.40
CA VAL A 103 11.31 -18.63 2.39
C VAL A 103 10.14 -17.83 2.97
N CYS A 104 9.17 -17.45 2.14
CA CYS A 104 8.06 -16.57 2.52
C CYS A 104 6.95 -17.31 3.27
N GLY A 105 6.62 -18.54 2.88
CA GLY A 105 5.56 -19.32 3.52
C GLY A 105 5.74 -19.42 5.04
N PRO A 106 6.88 -19.92 5.55
CA PRO A 106 7.15 -19.98 6.99
C PRO A 106 7.10 -18.62 7.69
N LEU A 107 7.51 -17.55 7.01
CA LEU A 107 7.49 -16.18 7.55
C LEU A 107 6.05 -15.67 7.71
N LEU A 108 5.22 -15.80 6.68
CA LEU A 108 3.82 -15.39 6.71
C LEU A 108 3.00 -16.25 7.69
N GLU A 109 3.29 -17.54 7.82
CA GLU A 109 2.67 -18.41 8.83
C GLU A 109 3.00 -17.95 10.26
N ALA A 110 4.27 -17.61 10.52
CA ALA A 110 4.68 -17.10 11.82
C ALA A 110 4.02 -15.75 12.17
N TRP A 111 3.86 -14.85 11.20
CA TRP A 111 3.12 -13.60 11.41
C TRP A 111 1.62 -13.82 11.53
N SER A 112 1.06 -14.81 10.84
CA SER A 112 -0.34 -15.21 10.99
C SER A 112 -0.62 -15.78 12.37
N ALA A 113 0.30 -16.56 12.94
CA ALA A 113 0.25 -17.00 14.32
C ALA A 113 0.35 -15.83 15.31
N GLU A 114 1.24 -14.85 15.05
CA GLU A 114 1.37 -13.63 15.86
C GLU A 114 0.08 -12.80 15.87
N ALA A 115 -0.56 -12.64 14.71
CA ALA A 115 -1.85 -11.97 14.58
C ALA A 115 -2.97 -12.68 15.35
N ARG A 116 -3.06 -14.01 15.24
CA ARG A 116 -4.05 -14.83 15.97
C ARG A 116 -3.87 -14.77 17.49
N SER A 117 -2.66 -14.51 17.98
CA SER A 117 -2.39 -14.29 19.40
C SER A 117 -2.49 -12.83 19.85
N SER A 118 -3.03 -11.93 19.02
CA SER A 118 -3.13 -10.48 19.30
C SER A 118 -1.80 -9.81 19.62
N ARG A 119 -0.68 -10.34 19.10
CA ARG A 119 0.66 -9.81 19.32
C ARG A 119 1.17 -8.93 18.18
N MET A 120 0.48 -8.93 17.04
CA MET A 120 0.85 -8.14 15.88
C MET A 120 0.72 -6.65 16.18
N ARG A 121 1.83 -5.92 15.99
CA ARG A 121 1.85 -4.48 16.23
C ARG A 121 1.27 -3.72 15.04
N PRO A 122 0.54 -2.61 15.24
CA PRO A 122 -0.02 -1.79 14.16
C PRO A 122 1.02 -1.37 13.09
N LEU A 123 2.22 -0.96 13.52
CA LEU A 123 3.28 -0.58 12.58
C LEU A 123 3.85 -1.74 11.76
N HIS A 124 3.77 -2.96 12.29
CA HIS A 124 4.15 -4.16 11.56
C HIS A 124 3.11 -4.44 10.46
N TRP A 125 1.83 -4.40 10.82
CA TRP A 125 0.71 -4.49 9.88
C TRP A 125 0.81 -3.44 8.77
N ARG A 126 1.12 -2.18 9.12
CA ARG A 126 1.32 -1.12 8.14
C ARG A 126 2.44 -1.42 7.15
N GLY A 127 3.53 -2.04 7.60
CA GLY A 127 4.60 -2.51 6.72
C GLY A 127 4.12 -3.58 5.75
N LEU A 128 3.41 -4.59 6.28
CA LEU A 128 2.81 -5.64 5.47
C LEU A 128 1.85 -5.07 4.41
N PHE A 129 1.01 -4.12 4.80
CA PHE A 129 0.11 -3.42 3.89
C PHE A 129 0.88 -2.63 2.82
N HIS A 130 1.96 -1.94 3.21
CA HIS A 130 2.84 -1.24 2.27
C HIS A 130 3.44 -2.19 1.22
N SER A 131 3.91 -3.36 1.65
CA SER A 131 4.39 -4.38 0.70
C SER A 131 3.27 -4.93 -0.16
N TYR A 132 2.10 -5.21 0.42
CA TYR A 132 0.94 -5.72 -0.31
C TYR A 132 0.52 -4.79 -1.45
N MET A 133 0.49 -3.48 -1.22
CA MET A 133 0.13 -2.50 -2.25
C MET A 133 1.08 -2.51 -3.45
N GLN A 134 2.29 -3.05 -3.33
CA GLN A 134 3.31 -3.17 -4.37
C GLN A 134 3.54 -4.63 -4.79
N ALA A 135 2.75 -5.56 -4.27
CA ALA A 135 3.00 -6.98 -4.45
C ALA A 135 2.82 -7.41 -5.92
N PRO A 136 3.68 -8.32 -6.42
CA PRO A 136 3.46 -8.97 -7.70
C PRO A 136 2.28 -9.93 -7.62
N ASP A 137 1.82 -10.43 -8.77
CA ASP A 137 0.88 -11.55 -8.82
C ASP A 137 1.63 -12.86 -8.51
N ALA A 138 1.54 -13.32 -7.26
CA ALA A 138 2.26 -14.48 -6.74
C ALA A 138 1.48 -15.14 -5.60
N ASP A 139 1.73 -16.43 -5.33
CA ASP A 139 1.07 -17.18 -4.25
C ASP A 139 1.24 -16.53 -2.87
N GLY A 140 2.42 -15.94 -2.60
CA GLY A 140 2.69 -15.21 -1.38
C GLY A 140 1.81 -13.96 -1.21
N THR A 141 1.35 -13.37 -2.31
CA THR A 141 0.47 -12.18 -2.29
C THR A 141 -0.91 -12.52 -1.74
N GLU A 142 -1.48 -13.68 -2.10
CA GLU A 142 -2.75 -14.12 -1.55
C GLU A 142 -2.66 -14.40 -0.05
N LYS A 143 -1.57 -15.05 0.38
CA LYS A 143 -1.31 -15.30 1.80
C LYS A 143 -1.13 -14.00 2.58
N LEU A 144 -0.41 -13.03 2.02
CA LEU A 144 -0.27 -11.70 2.60
C LEU A 144 -1.61 -10.98 2.70
N ARG A 145 -2.46 -11.04 1.66
CA ARG A 145 -3.82 -10.47 1.68
C ARG A 145 -4.66 -11.10 2.79
N ALA A 146 -4.64 -12.43 2.90
CA ALA A 146 -5.37 -13.15 3.94
C ALA A 146 -4.88 -12.80 5.35
N LEU A 147 -3.56 -12.70 5.55
CA LEU A 147 -2.94 -12.24 6.80
C LEU A 147 -3.42 -10.83 7.17
N LEU A 148 -3.36 -9.88 6.24
CA LEU A 148 -3.79 -8.49 6.47
C LEU A 148 -5.27 -8.40 6.87
N ARG A 149 -6.12 -9.13 6.15
CA ARG A 149 -7.57 -9.19 6.39
C ARG A 149 -7.90 -9.77 7.76
N THR A 150 -7.24 -10.87 8.14
CA THR A 150 -7.53 -11.55 9.41
C THR A 150 -6.95 -10.85 10.62
N SER A 151 -5.85 -10.10 10.44
CA SER A 151 -5.16 -9.39 11.52
C SER A 151 -5.78 -8.04 11.88
N MET A 152 -6.41 -7.33 10.93
CA MET A 152 -6.97 -6.00 11.18
C MET A 152 -7.97 -5.97 12.35
N PRO A 153 -8.99 -6.84 12.43
CA PRO A 153 -9.95 -6.82 13.55
C PRO A 153 -9.27 -7.05 14.90
N GLN A 154 -8.24 -7.91 14.94
CA GLN A 154 -7.49 -8.19 16.17
C GLN A 154 -6.68 -6.97 16.61
N ILE A 155 -6.07 -6.25 15.67
CA ILE A 155 -5.31 -5.03 15.95
C ILE A 155 -6.22 -3.94 16.51
N ILE A 156 -7.38 -3.71 15.90
CA ILE A 156 -8.34 -2.70 16.36
C ILE A 156 -8.88 -3.05 17.75
N ALA A 157 -9.31 -4.29 17.96
CA ALA A 157 -9.90 -4.73 19.23
C ALA A 157 -8.93 -4.63 20.43
N HIS A 158 -7.62 -4.76 20.19
CA HIS A 158 -6.59 -4.71 21.23
C HIS A 158 -5.79 -3.40 21.22
N TYR A 159 -6.18 -2.42 20.40
CA TYR A 159 -5.54 -1.11 20.41
C TYR A 159 -5.92 -0.36 21.68
N TRP A 160 -4.94 0.02 22.49
CA TRP A 160 -5.19 0.80 23.69
C TRP A 160 -5.16 2.31 23.39
N GLY A 161 -6.24 3.00 23.69
CA GLY A 161 -6.41 4.44 23.45
C GLY A 161 -7.01 4.75 22.09
N ARG A 162 -6.86 6.01 21.63
CA ARG A 162 -7.37 6.44 20.33
C ARG A 162 -6.48 5.91 19.20
N PRO A 163 -7.01 5.16 18.22
CA PRO A 163 -6.25 4.72 17.05
C PRO A 163 -5.65 5.91 16.29
N PRO A 164 -4.47 5.75 15.67
CA PRO A 164 -3.94 6.76 14.78
C PRO A 164 -4.82 6.84 13.51
N PRO A 165 -4.95 8.03 12.87
CA PRO A 165 -5.86 8.22 11.73
C PRO A 165 -5.69 7.19 10.60
N TRP A 166 -4.45 6.86 10.22
CA TRP A 166 -4.19 5.85 9.20
C TRP A 166 -4.75 4.46 9.51
N LEU A 167 -4.86 4.08 10.79
CA LEU A 167 -5.38 2.78 11.19
C LEU A 167 -6.91 2.75 11.04
N GLU A 168 -7.58 3.85 11.38
CA GLU A 168 -9.02 4.02 11.15
C GLU A 168 -9.35 4.04 9.66
N VAL A 169 -8.53 4.72 8.84
CA VAL A 169 -8.66 4.69 7.37
C VAL A 169 -8.46 3.27 6.86
N ALA A 170 -7.40 2.57 7.29
CA ALA A 170 -7.18 1.18 6.87
C ALA A 170 -8.34 0.24 7.21
N GLU A 171 -8.98 0.44 8.36
CA GLU A 171 -10.17 -0.32 8.74
C GLU A 171 -11.37 -0.01 7.83
N ARG A 172 -11.63 1.26 7.50
CA ARG A 172 -12.72 1.65 6.57
C ARG A 172 -12.50 1.17 5.14
N HIS A 173 -11.24 0.97 4.75
CA HIS A 173 -10.84 0.55 3.40
C HIS A 173 -10.52 -0.95 3.30
N GLN A 174 -11.10 -1.79 4.17
CA GLN A 174 -10.93 -3.26 4.13
C GLN A 174 -11.30 -3.90 2.78
N ALA A 175 -12.14 -3.25 1.97
CA ALA A 175 -12.44 -3.69 0.60
C ALA A 175 -11.16 -3.93 -0.22
N LEU A 176 -10.07 -3.18 0.00
CA LEU A 176 -8.77 -3.39 -0.66
C LEU A 176 -8.16 -4.79 -0.44
N LEU A 177 -8.63 -5.50 0.58
CA LEU A 177 -8.20 -6.85 0.96
C LEU A 177 -9.21 -7.92 0.53
N GLU A 178 -10.25 -7.54 -0.21
CA GLU A 178 -11.29 -8.43 -0.71
C GLU A 178 -11.04 -8.83 -2.17
N ARG A 179 -11.97 -9.59 -2.76
CA ARG A 179 -11.90 -10.06 -4.15
C ARG A 179 -12.10 -8.93 -5.17
N ASN A 180 -12.84 -7.89 -4.81
CA ASN A 180 -13.08 -6.72 -5.67
C ASN A 180 -12.55 -5.46 -4.96
N PRO A 181 -11.21 -5.26 -4.97
CA PRO A 181 -10.57 -4.21 -4.17
C PRO A 181 -10.97 -2.80 -4.59
N CYS A 182 -11.20 -2.58 -5.89
CA CYS A 182 -11.50 -1.27 -6.43
C CYS A 182 -13.01 -0.97 -6.56
N GLY A 183 -13.88 -1.97 -6.40
CA GLY A 183 -15.33 -1.85 -6.60
C GLY A 183 -15.97 -0.63 -5.93
N PRO A 184 -15.82 -0.43 -4.61
CA PRO A 184 -16.41 0.72 -3.93
C PRO A 184 -15.94 2.08 -4.46
N TYR A 185 -14.69 2.19 -4.90
CA TYR A 185 -14.14 3.42 -5.48
C TYR A 185 -14.68 3.66 -6.90
N VAL A 186 -14.80 2.60 -7.69
CA VAL A 186 -15.37 2.64 -9.04
C VAL A 186 -16.82 3.11 -9.02
N GLU A 187 -17.65 2.56 -8.14
CA GLU A 187 -19.06 2.97 -7.99
C GLU A 187 -19.18 4.44 -7.61
N GLU A 188 -18.33 4.89 -6.69
CA GLU A 188 -18.34 6.28 -6.21
C GLU A 188 -17.89 7.26 -7.30
N LEU A 189 -16.78 6.97 -7.97
CA LEU A 189 -16.24 7.79 -9.06
C LEU A 189 -17.20 7.84 -10.25
N ALA A 190 -17.85 6.72 -10.59
CA ALA A 190 -18.86 6.68 -11.65
C ALA A 190 -20.09 7.55 -11.32
N ALA A 191 -20.39 7.74 -10.03
CA ALA A 191 -21.44 8.65 -9.57
C ALA A 191 -20.96 10.10 -9.40
N GLY A 192 -19.74 10.43 -9.83
CA GLY A 192 -19.16 11.77 -9.73
C GLY A 192 -18.74 12.18 -8.30
N ARG A 193 -18.70 11.23 -7.37
CA ARG A 193 -18.25 11.46 -5.98
C ARG A 193 -16.80 11.01 -5.81
N ARG A 194 -16.14 11.51 -4.76
CA ARG A 194 -14.71 11.24 -4.47
C ARG A 194 -14.39 11.04 -3.00
N ASP A 195 -15.39 11.04 -2.11
CA ASP A 195 -15.19 11.05 -0.67
C ASP A 195 -14.33 9.86 -0.16
N ARG A 196 -14.61 8.63 -0.61
CA ARG A 196 -13.84 7.43 -0.25
C ARG A 196 -12.47 7.43 -0.92
N PHE A 197 -12.38 7.90 -2.16
CA PHE A 197 -11.09 8.01 -2.84
C PHE A 197 -10.16 8.99 -2.11
N ASP A 198 -10.69 10.15 -1.74
CA ASP A 198 -9.94 11.20 -1.05
C ASP A 198 -9.63 10.78 0.41
N ASP A 199 -10.52 10.04 1.10
CA ASP A 199 -10.25 9.42 2.41
C ASP A 199 -9.07 8.44 2.35
N LEU A 200 -9.04 7.55 1.37
CA LEU A 200 -7.92 6.62 1.16
C LEU A 200 -6.60 7.37 0.95
N CYS A 201 -6.64 8.41 0.12
CA CYS A 201 -5.47 9.21 -0.23
C CYS A 201 -4.97 10.09 0.90
N SER A 202 -5.81 10.38 1.91
CA SER A 202 -5.46 11.26 3.03
C SER A 202 -4.37 10.65 3.93
N GLU A 203 -4.48 9.36 4.25
CA GLU A 203 -3.60 8.71 5.24
C GLU A 203 -2.78 7.55 4.68
N LEU A 204 -3.35 6.75 3.78
CA LEU A 204 -2.68 5.54 3.27
C LEU A 204 -1.92 5.77 1.98
N ARG A 205 -2.42 6.68 1.14
CA ARG A 205 -1.86 7.09 -0.16
C ARG A 205 -1.12 5.96 -0.88
N PRO A 206 -1.80 5.19 -1.75
CA PRO A 206 -1.15 4.18 -2.57
C PRO A 206 0.08 4.74 -3.27
N GLN A 207 1.19 3.98 -3.26
CA GLN A 207 2.43 4.40 -3.91
C GLN A 207 2.25 4.43 -5.44
N ASP A 208 3.07 5.19 -6.16
CA ASP A 208 2.97 5.29 -7.62
C ASP A 208 3.12 3.92 -8.30
N ALA A 209 3.95 3.04 -7.75
CA ALA A 209 4.16 1.67 -8.23
C ALA A 209 3.09 0.67 -7.74
N SER A 210 2.00 1.13 -7.13
CA SER A 210 1.00 0.25 -6.56
C SER A 210 0.11 -0.38 -7.64
N TRP A 211 -0.23 -1.66 -7.46
CA TRP A 211 -1.21 -2.35 -8.32
C TRP A 211 -2.59 -1.68 -8.27
N PHE A 212 -2.91 -0.93 -7.21
CA PHE A 212 -4.19 -0.24 -7.03
C PHE A 212 -4.54 0.67 -8.21
N TRP A 213 -3.56 1.40 -8.75
CA TRP A 213 -3.82 2.34 -9.85
C TRP A 213 -4.23 1.62 -11.13
N SER A 214 -3.51 0.57 -11.50
CA SER A 214 -3.84 -0.25 -12.65
C SER A 214 -5.21 -0.91 -12.48
N GLU A 215 -5.45 -1.50 -11.31
CA GLU A 215 -6.71 -2.17 -10.99
C GLU A 215 -7.91 -1.21 -11.03
N LEU A 216 -7.76 0.00 -10.49
CA LEU A 216 -8.79 1.04 -10.52
C LEU A 216 -9.13 1.44 -11.95
N VAL A 217 -8.11 1.65 -12.80
CA VAL A 217 -8.30 2.00 -14.22
C VAL A 217 -9.00 0.86 -14.97
N PHE A 218 -8.55 -0.39 -14.80
CA PHE A 218 -9.19 -1.54 -15.44
C PHE A 218 -10.65 -1.68 -15.02
N ALA A 219 -10.94 -1.56 -13.72
CA ALA A 219 -12.31 -1.69 -13.21
C ALA A 219 -13.23 -0.55 -13.69
N LEU A 220 -12.71 0.68 -13.81
CA LEU A 220 -13.45 1.81 -14.43
C LEU A 220 -13.77 1.54 -15.91
N LEU A 221 -12.78 1.07 -16.68
CA LEU A 221 -12.97 0.75 -18.11
C LEU A 221 -13.99 -0.37 -18.32
N ALA A 222 -13.92 -1.43 -17.50
CA ALA A 222 -14.88 -2.53 -17.55
C ALA A 222 -16.31 -2.04 -17.28
N ARG A 223 -16.50 -1.18 -16.27
CA ARG A 223 -17.81 -0.57 -15.97
C ARG A 223 -18.33 0.29 -17.11
N LEU A 224 -17.50 1.15 -17.69
CA LEU A 224 -17.90 2.01 -18.81
C LEU A 224 -18.29 1.19 -20.04
N SER A 225 -17.58 0.08 -20.29
CA SER A 225 -17.90 -0.85 -21.37
C SER A 225 -19.26 -1.51 -21.18
N HIS A 226 -19.59 -1.91 -19.95
CA HIS A 226 -20.92 -2.43 -19.63
C HIS A 226 -22.03 -1.37 -19.79
N MET A 227 -21.78 -0.12 -19.39
CA MET A 227 -22.75 0.97 -19.61
C MET A 227 -22.95 1.28 -21.11
N GLY A 228 -21.90 1.17 -21.92
CA GLY A 228 -21.96 1.34 -23.37
C GLY A 228 -22.74 0.24 -24.08
N ALA A 229 -22.68 -1.00 -23.59
CA ALA A 229 -23.44 -2.12 -24.12
C ALA A 229 -24.95 -2.03 -23.81
N VAL A 230 -25.32 -1.50 -22.64
CA VAL A 230 -26.74 -1.35 -22.21
C VAL A 230 -27.43 -0.17 -22.91
N ALA A 231 -26.69 0.80 -23.47
CA ALA A 231 -27.27 1.96 -24.14
C ALA A 231 -27.62 1.73 -25.64
N ILE A 232 -27.45 0.51 -26.15
CA ILE A 232 -27.66 0.13 -27.57
C ILE A 232 -28.89 -0.78 -27.77
N GLU A 233 -29.61 -1.13 -26.69
CA GLU A 233 -30.95 -1.75 -26.75
C GLU A 233 -32.07 -0.72 -26.60
#